data_AF-A0A6L6G897-F1
#
_entry.id   AF-A0A6L6G897-F1
#
_cell.length_a   1.000
_cell.length_b   1.000
_cell.length_c   1.000
_cell.angle_alpha   90.00
_cell.angle_beta   90.00
_cell.angle_gamma   90.00
#
_symmetry.space_group_name_H-M   'P 1'
#
loop_
_entity.id
_entity.type
_entity.pdbx_description
1 polymer ?
#
loop_
_entity_poly.entity_id
_entity_poly.type
_entity_poly.pdbx_seq_one_letter_code
_entity_poly.pdbx_strand_id
1 'polypeptide(L)'
;MVKNRHYMKIIVSCLTFIFATLLFSLVYDFLGFHRHDQLGQSIEKSDITKTAQVVANGDILLHDVLYTSAEKPDGTYDFTPYFEYVKERISKADLAIGDFEGTISPDYPLAGYPLFNAPSSIANAMQSIGYDVVDLAHNHILDSGLDGALNTQSTFERLGLSTIGIYKKDRQSENFLIKKVNGIKIAILGYSYGYNGMESNLTDDEQEKHLSDFNKDKMKAEIQEAEAKADVTIVMPQSGTEYALEPTEEQQSLYRSMIDWGADVVLGGHPHVVEPAETIVKNHEKKFIIYSMGNFISNQRYETLEDIWTERGLLMDITFEKKAKKTIIKTVKAHPTMVLAKPKGTFAKEGYELYNYRTLVLEDFIEGGKYRNQIDQETQEKVDVAYKEMNEHVQLNWK
;
A
#
# COMPACT_ATOMS: atom_id res chain seq x y z
N MET A 1 90.86 13.20 -44.02
CA MET A 1 89.68 12.34 -43.73
C MET A 1 89.27 12.25 -42.24
N VAL A 2 89.93 12.93 -41.28
CA VAL A 2 89.59 12.78 -39.83
C VAL A 2 88.59 13.82 -39.29
N LYS A 3 88.48 15.02 -39.89
CA LYS A 3 87.55 16.08 -39.43
C LYS A 3 86.04 15.79 -39.66
N ASN A 4 85.67 15.01 -40.69
CA ASN A 4 84.26 14.72 -40.99
C ASN A 4 83.59 13.76 -40.00
N ARG A 5 84.34 12.84 -39.38
CA ARG A 5 83.77 11.88 -38.40
C ARG A 5 83.33 12.54 -37.10
N HIS A 6 83.99 13.61 -36.67
CA HIS A 6 83.62 14.33 -35.46
C HIS A 6 82.33 15.16 -35.65
N TYR A 7 82.22 15.85 -36.78
CA TYR A 7 81.00 16.58 -37.15
C TYR A 7 79.79 15.65 -37.26
N MET A 8 79.95 14.48 -37.87
CA MET A 8 78.86 13.52 -38.02
C MET A 8 78.37 12.99 -36.66
N LYS A 9 79.28 12.75 -35.70
CA LYS A 9 78.90 12.33 -34.33
C LYS A 9 78.12 13.42 -33.58
N ILE A 10 78.52 14.68 -33.73
CA ILE A 10 77.83 15.82 -33.11
C ILE A 10 76.43 15.98 -33.71
N ILE A 11 76.31 15.92 -35.04
CA ILE A 11 75.01 16.01 -35.73
C ILE A 11 74.09 14.87 -35.30
N VAL A 12 74.59 13.63 -35.23
CA VAL A 12 73.81 12.50 -34.74
C VAL A 12 73.34 12.75 -33.32
N SER A 13 74.22 13.14 -32.38
CA SER A 13 73.81 13.46 -31.00
C SER A 13 72.76 14.56 -30.91
N CYS A 14 72.88 15.64 -31.70
CA CYS A 14 71.88 16.70 -31.73
C CYS A 14 70.53 16.20 -32.28
N LEU A 15 70.53 15.39 -33.33
CA LEU A 15 69.32 14.80 -33.89
C LEU A 15 68.66 13.82 -32.91
N THR A 16 69.45 13.01 -32.19
CA THR A 16 68.91 12.11 -31.16
C THR A 16 68.25 12.89 -30.02
N PHE A 17 68.85 14.01 -29.62
CA PHE A 17 68.29 14.86 -28.57
C PHE A 17 66.98 15.52 -29.02
N ILE A 18 66.95 16.09 -30.23
CA ILE A 18 65.74 16.67 -30.81
C ILE A 18 64.63 15.62 -30.90
N PHE A 19 64.96 14.43 -31.39
CA PHE A 19 63.99 13.33 -31.51
C PHE A 19 63.47 12.90 -30.13
N ALA A 20 64.34 12.79 -29.12
CA ALA A 20 63.93 12.46 -27.76
C ALA A 20 63.01 13.53 -27.15
N THR A 21 63.28 14.83 -27.39
CA THR A 21 62.41 15.93 -26.93
C THR A 21 61.05 15.94 -27.61
N LEU A 22 61.00 15.67 -28.92
CA LEU A 22 59.74 15.56 -29.66
C LEU A 22 58.94 14.35 -29.18
N LEU A 23 59.59 13.20 -28.98
CA LEU A 23 58.93 12.00 -28.47
C LEU A 23 58.38 12.23 -27.05
N PHE A 24 59.13 12.92 -26.19
CA PHE A 24 58.69 13.25 -24.84
C PHE A 24 57.49 14.22 -24.87
N SER A 25 57.51 15.25 -25.71
CA SER A 25 56.36 16.15 -25.89
C SER A 25 55.13 15.40 -26.39
N LEU A 26 55.30 14.48 -27.33
CA LEU A 26 54.20 13.69 -27.91
C LEU A 26 53.59 12.72 -26.89
N VAL A 27 54.43 12.10 -26.05
CA VAL A 27 53.98 11.26 -24.92
C VAL A 27 53.32 12.10 -23.84
N TYR A 28 53.85 13.29 -23.54
CA TYR A 28 53.26 14.22 -22.56
C TYR A 28 51.90 14.73 -23.03
N ASP A 29 51.76 15.11 -24.31
CA ASP A 29 50.49 15.49 -24.91
C ASP A 29 49.51 14.32 -24.92
N PHE A 30 49.94 13.11 -25.30
CA PHE A 30 49.07 11.93 -25.31
C PHE A 30 48.56 11.56 -23.91
N LEU A 31 49.42 11.60 -22.90
CA LEU A 31 49.06 11.36 -21.49
C LEU A 31 48.24 12.52 -20.90
N GLY A 32 48.53 13.76 -21.30
CA GLY A 32 47.80 14.97 -20.91
C GLY A 32 46.38 14.98 -21.49
N PHE A 33 46.21 14.55 -22.74
CA PHE A 33 44.93 14.40 -23.40
C PHE A 33 44.07 13.31 -22.73
N HIS A 34 44.67 12.17 -22.35
CA HIS A 34 43.96 11.14 -21.59
C HIS A 34 43.54 11.59 -20.19
N ARG A 35 44.34 12.43 -19.52
CA ARG A 35 43.92 13.06 -18.25
C ARG A 35 42.78 14.06 -18.48
N HIS A 36 42.80 14.84 -19.54
CA HIS A 36 41.74 15.82 -19.80
C HIS A 36 40.42 15.18 -20.24
N ASP A 37 40.45 14.09 -21.02
CA ASP A 37 39.25 13.33 -21.38
C ASP A 37 38.66 12.58 -20.17
N GLN A 38 39.48 12.09 -19.24
CA GLN A 38 38.97 11.50 -17.99
C GLN A 38 38.47 12.52 -16.97
N LEU A 39 39.00 13.75 -16.97
CA LEU A 39 38.50 14.84 -16.11
C LEU A 39 37.29 15.59 -16.71
N GLY A 40 37.04 15.48 -18.02
CA GLY A 40 35.96 16.18 -18.74
C GLY A 40 34.63 15.42 -18.88
N GLN A 41 34.57 14.16 -18.43
CA GLN A 41 33.34 13.34 -18.43
C GLN A 41 33.08 12.67 -17.08
N SER A 42 33.28 13.38 -15.96
CA SER A 42 32.34 13.18 -14.85
C SER A 42 31.03 13.79 -15.30
N ILE A 43 30.19 13.00 -15.96
CA ILE A 43 28.75 13.25 -15.92
C ILE A 43 28.46 13.34 -14.42
N GLU A 44 28.22 14.55 -13.90
CA GLU A 44 27.51 14.71 -12.64
C GLU A 44 26.31 13.80 -12.80
N LYS A 45 26.29 12.67 -12.09
CA LYS A 45 25.04 11.96 -11.87
C LYS A 45 24.18 12.99 -11.17
N SER A 46 23.40 13.75 -11.93
CA SER A 46 22.31 14.52 -11.37
C SER A 46 21.61 13.56 -10.44
N ASP A 47 21.49 13.90 -9.16
CA ASP A 47 20.73 13.09 -8.20
C ASP A 47 19.28 13.11 -8.67
N ILE A 48 18.94 12.21 -9.60
CA ILE A 48 17.61 12.10 -10.18
C ILE A 48 16.72 11.75 -9.01
N THR A 49 15.93 12.74 -8.61
CA THR A 49 14.92 12.57 -7.57
C THR A 49 13.82 11.70 -8.16
N LYS A 50 13.51 10.61 -7.46
CA LYS A 50 12.41 9.69 -7.81
C LYS A 50 11.30 9.84 -6.79
N THR A 51 10.06 9.71 -7.23
CA THR A 51 8.89 9.74 -6.35
C THR A 51 7.99 8.55 -6.63
N ALA A 52 7.33 8.06 -5.58
CA ALA A 52 6.27 7.06 -5.69
C ALA A 52 5.11 7.49 -4.79
N GLN A 53 3.94 7.68 -5.37
CA GLN A 53 2.69 7.90 -4.66
C GLN A 53 2.02 6.55 -4.38
N VAL A 54 1.78 6.27 -3.12
CA VAL A 54 1.07 5.07 -2.65
C VAL A 54 -0.26 5.49 -2.06
N VAL A 55 -1.34 4.82 -2.46
CA VAL A 55 -2.64 4.96 -1.82
C VAL A 55 -3.08 3.66 -1.17
N ALA A 56 -3.76 3.76 -0.03
CA ALA A 56 -4.29 2.62 0.70
C ALA A 56 -5.64 2.93 1.32
N ASN A 57 -6.56 1.97 1.32
CA ASN A 57 -7.83 2.07 2.02
C ASN A 57 -7.95 1.02 3.11
N GLY A 58 -8.88 1.24 4.06
CA GLY A 58 -9.30 0.22 5.02
C GLY A 58 -10.37 -0.73 4.47
N ASP A 59 -11.20 -1.27 5.33
CA ASP A 59 -11.84 -2.56 5.13
C ASP A 59 -12.84 -2.58 3.94
N ILE A 60 -12.68 -3.54 3.03
CA ILE A 60 -13.68 -3.91 2.02
C ILE A 60 -14.35 -5.21 2.51
N LEU A 61 -15.49 -5.06 3.20
CA LEU A 61 -16.23 -6.13 3.87
C LEU A 61 -17.65 -6.27 3.31
N LEU A 62 -17.86 -7.33 2.50
CA LEU A 62 -19.12 -7.49 1.76
C LEU A 62 -20.20 -8.21 2.57
N HIS A 63 -21.06 -7.44 3.23
CA HIS A 63 -22.28 -7.93 3.86
C HIS A 63 -23.29 -8.46 2.83
N ASP A 64 -24.26 -9.25 3.28
CA ASP A 64 -25.28 -9.91 2.44
C ASP A 64 -26.09 -8.94 1.59
N VAL A 65 -26.58 -7.86 2.20
CA VAL A 65 -27.28 -6.79 1.48
C VAL A 65 -26.37 -6.08 0.47
N LEU A 66 -25.06 -6.02 0.71
CA LEU A 66 -24.11 -5.29 -0.11
C LEU A 66 -23.76 -6.07 -1.38
N TYR A 67 -23.52 -7.38 -1.29
CA TYR A 67 -23.36 -8.19 -2.50
C TYR A 67 -24.70 -8.40 -3.22
N THR A 68 -25.81 -8.57 -2.52
CA THR A 68 -27.13 -8.75 -3.17
C THR A 68 -27.54 -7.47 -3.90
N SER A 69 -27.17 -6.31 -3.37
CA SER A 69 -27.34 -5.02 -4.06
C SER A 69 -26.49 -4.88 -5.32
N ALA A 70 -25.42 -5.65 -5.48
CA ALA A 70 -24.58 -5.66 -6.68
C ALA A 70 -25.05 -6.67 -7.73
N GLU A 71 -26.05 -7.52 -7.43
CA GLU A 71 -26.57 -8.52 -8.36
C GLU A 71 -27.25 -7.85 -9.57
N LYS A 72 -26.90 -8.31 -10.76
CA LYS A 72 -27.49 -7.91 -12.05
C LYS A 72 -28.63 -8.87 -12.42
N PRO A 73 -29.52 -8.48 -13.36
CA PRO A 73 -30.62 -9.34 -13.80
C PRO A 73 -30.22 -10.72 -14.37
N ASP A 74 -28.96 -10.88 -14.78
CA ASP A 74 -28.39 -12.13 -15.30
C ASP A 74 -27.80 -13.05 -14.20
N GLY A 75 -27.90 -12.65 -12.92
CA GLY A 75 -27.38 -13.39 -11.76
C GLY A 75 -25.87 -13.20 -11.52
N THR A 76 -25.19 -12.37 -12.32
CA THR A 76 -23.80 -11.98 -12.05
C THR A 76 -23.76 -10.69 -11.24
N TYR A 77 -22.60 -10.34 -10.69
CA TYR A 77 -22.45 -9.20 -9.78
C TYR A 77 -21.56 -8.11 -10.38
N ASP A 78 -21.89 -6.85 -10.16
CA ASP A 78 -21.08 -5.69 -10.54
C ASP A 78 -20.83 -4.76 -9.36
N PHE A 79 -19.59 -4.79 -8.87
CA PHE A 79 -19.12 -3.95 -7.76
C PHE A 79 -18.44 -2.66 -8.22
N THR A 80 -18.21 -2.48 -9.53
CA THR A 80 -17.52 -1.29 -10.05
C THR A 80 -18.18 0.03 -9.65
N PRO A 81 -19.53 0.13 -9.51
CA PRO A 81 -20.14 1.37 -9.06
C PRO A 81 -19.73 1.77 -7.64
N TYR A 82 -19.39 0.81 -6.76
CA TYR A 82 -19.07 1.12 -5.36
C TYR A 82 -17.81 1.98 -5.25
N PHE A 83 -16.92 1.86 -6.24
CA PHE A 83 -15.66 2.59 -6.33
C PHE A 83 -15.73 3.86 -7.20
N GLU A 84 -16.91 4.25 -7.70
CA GLU A 84 -17.07 5.30 -8.72
C GLU A 84 -16.28 6.59 -8.40
N TYR A 85 -16.39 7.09 -7.16
CA TYR A 85 -15.79 8.36 -6.76
C TYR A 85 -14.36 8.24 -6.20
N VAL A 86 -13.90 7.02 -5.92
CA VAL A 86 -12.52 6.75 -5.47
C VAL A 86 -11.60 6.33 -6.62
N LYS A 87 -12.17 5.86 -7.74
CA LYS A 87 -11.44 5.32 -8.90
C LYS A 87 -10.33 6.23 -9.40
N GLU A 88 -10.60 7.53 -9.51
CA GLU A 88 -9.61 8.48 -10.04
C GLU A 88 -8.34 8.53 -9.18
N ARG A 89 -8.46 8.49 -7.86
CA ARG A 89 -7.32 8.53 -6.93
C ARG A 89 -6.57 7.20 -6.92
N ILE A 90 -7.31 6.08 -6.91
CA ILE A 90 -6.72 4.74 -6.93
C ILE A 90 -5.94 4.49 -8.23
N SER A 91 -6.59 4.69 -9.38
CA SER A 91 -5.97 4.41 -10.70
C SER A 91 -4.80 5.31 -11.09
N LYS A 92 -4.65 6.48 -10.44
CA LYS A 92 -3.55 7.41 -10.70
C LYS A 92 -2.34 7.23 -9.79
N ALA A 93 -2.49 6.50 -8.68
CA ALA A 93 -1.38 6.22 -7.80
C ALA A 93 -0.33 5.36 -8.50
N ASP A 94 0.93 5.45 -8.06
CA ASP A 94 1.98 4.58 -8.58
C ASP A 94 1.91 3.17 -7.96
N LEU A 95 1.22 3.04 -6.82
CA LEU A 95 0.91 1.79 -6.14
C LEU A 95 -0.39 1.95 -5.34
N ALA A 96 -1.39 1.13 -5.61
CA ALA A 96 -2.63 1.08 -4.84
C ALA A 96 -2.76 -0.22 -4.04
N ILE A 97 -3.04 -0.09 -2.75
CA ILE A 97 -3.22 -1.20 -1.80
C ILE A 97 -4.65 -1.18 -1.28
N GLY A 98 -5.35 -2.30 -1.37
CA GLY A 98 -6.70 -2.46 -0.80
C GLY A 98 -6.69 -3.50 0.29
N ASP A 99 -7.45 -3.27 1.35
CA ASP A 99 -7.74 -4.28 2.35
C ASP A 99 -9.06 -4.98 2.03
N PHE A 100 -9.02 -6.28 1.76
CA PHE A 100 -10.21 -7.07 1.44
C PHE A 100 -10.47 -8.04 2.58
N GLU A 101 -11.57 -7.82 3.29
CA GLU A 101 -11.93 -8.60 4.46
C GLU A 101 -13.06 -9.59 4.12
N GLY A 102 -12.67 -10.86 4.04
CA GLY A 102 -13.55 -12.00 3.82
C GLY A 102 -12.88 -13.07 2.99
N THR A 103 -13.67 -14.05 2.53
CA THR A 103 -13.18 -15.08 1.62
C THR A 103 -13.86 -15.01 0.26
N ILE A 104 -13.23 -15.60 -0.75
CA ILE A 104 -13.83 -15.93 -2.03
C ILE A 104 -13.58 -17.43 -2.22
N SER A 105 -14.63 -18.23 -2.13
CA SER A 105 -14.57 -19.68 -2.28
C SER A 105 -15.75 -20.19 -3.09
N PRO A 106 -15.52 -20.97 -4.19
CA PRO A 106 -16.60 -21.57 -4.97
C PRO A 106 -17.29 -22.72 -4.24
N ASP A 107 -16.65 -23.27 -3.21
CA ASP A 107 -17.15 -24.44 -2.46
C ASP A 107 -18.10 -24.05 -1.30
N TYR A 108 -18.24 -22.75 -1.05
CA TYR A 108 -19.10 -22.19 -0.01
C TYR A 108 -20.18 -21.31 -0.64
N PRO A 109 -21.38 -21.23 -0.04
CA PRO A 109 -22.40 -20.28 -0.49
C PRO A 109 -21.93 -18.85 -0.27
N LEU A 110 -22.49 -17.91 -1.03
CA LEU A 110 -22.32 -16.49 -0.72
C LEU A 110 -22.96 -16.19 0.64
N ALA A 111 -22.26 -15.44 1.47
CA ALA A 111 -22.72 -15.11 2.81
C ALA A 111 -22.06 -13.82 3.30
N GLY A 112 -22.81 -13.06 4.09
CA GLY A 112 -22.29 -11.98 4.91
C GLY A 112 -22.02 -12.48 6.34
N TYR A 113 -22.13 -11.57 7.31
CA TYR A 113 -21.93 -11.90 8.72
C TYR A 113 -22.77 -13.12 9.17
N PRO A 114 -22.22 -14.06 9.97
CA PRO A 114 -20.89 -14.02 10.61
C PRO A 114 -19.75 -14.71 9.83
N LEU A 115 -20.05 -15.39 8.72
CA LEU A 115 -19.06 -16.13 7.93
C LEU A 115 -19.08 -15.63 6.49
N PHE A 116 -18.14 -14.77 6.15
CA PHE A 116 -18.13 -14.02 4.91
C PHE A 116 -17.56 -14.83 3.76
N ASN A 117 -18.34 -14.94 2.69
CA ASN A 117 -17.89 -15.45 1.40
C ASN A 117 -18.47 -14.62 0.26
N ALA A 118 -17.59 -13.91 -0.45
CA ALA A 118 -17.91 -12.89 -1.43
C ALA A 118 -17.97 -13.45 -2.87
N PRO A 119 -18.79 -12.84 -3.75
CA PRO A 119 -18.73 -13.15 -5.17
C PRO A 119 -17.38 -12.73 -5.76
N SER A 120 -16.73 -13.61 -6.53
CA SER A 120 -15.39 -13.38 -7.10
C SER A 120 -15.28 -12.17 -8.04
N SER A 121 -16.41 -11.61 -8.50
CA SER A 121 -16.48 -10.34 -9.22
C SER A 121 -15.94 -9.15 -8.44
N ILE A 122 -15.86 -9.19 -7.10
CA ILE A 122 -15.21 -8.12 -6.33
C ILE A 122 -13.74 -7.97 -6.71
N ALA A 123 -13.03 -9.09 -6.91
CA ALA A 123 -11.64 -9.08 -7.35
C ALA A 123 -11.49 -8.48 -8.75
N ASN A 124 -12.44 -8.74 -9.65
CA ASN A 124 -12.49 -8.12 -10.98
C ASN A 124 -12.74 -6.61 -10.90
N ALA A 125 -13.62 -6.18 -10.00
CA ALA A 125 -13.85 -4.76 -9.76
C ALA A 125 -12.56 -4.10 -9.26
N MET A 126 -11.92 -4.62 -8.21
CA MET A 126 -10.65 -4.09 -7.70
C MET A 126 -9.57 -4.02 -8.78
N GLN A 127 -9.40 -5.06 -9.60
CA GLN A 127 -8.51 -5.02 -10.77
C GLN A 127 -8.82 -3.84 -11.69
N SER A 128 -10.09 -3.67 -12.08
CA SER A 128 -10.53 -2.65 -13.04
C SER A 128 -10.43 -1.21 -12.51
N ILE A 129 -10.41 -1.05 -11.19
CA ILE A 129 -10.26 0.23 -10.50
C ILE A 129 -8.79 0.64 -10.43
N GLY A 130 -7.86 -0.33 -10.50
CA GLY A 130 -6.42 -0.08 -10.55
C GLY A 130 -5.66 -0.46 -9.28
N TYR A 131 -6.20 -1.39 -8.47
CA TYR A 131 -5.46 -1.93 -7.33
C TYR A 131 -4.29 -2.81 -7.80
N ASP A 132 -3.16 -2.70 -7.10
CA ASP A 132 -1.94 -3.48 -7.35
C ASP A 132 -1.71 -4.59 -6.33
N VAL A 133 -2.11 -4.33 -5.08
CA VAL A 133 -1.86 -5.20 -3.92
C VAL A 133 -3.14 -5.30 -3.09
N VAL A 134 -3.42 -6.50 -2.58
CA VAL A 134 -4.53 -6.77 -1.67
C VAL A 134 -4.01 -7.36 -0.36
N ASP A 135 -4.36 -6.74 0.75
CA ASP A 135 -4.19 -7.32 2.08
C ASP A 135 -5.30 -8.33 2.37
N LEU A 136 -4.90 -9.49 2.87
CA LEU A 136 -5.75 -10.61 3.25
C LEU A 136 -5.46 -11.06 4.70
N ALA A 137 -4.64 -10.31 5.45
CA ALA A 137 -4.24 -10.64 6.81
C ALA A 137 -5.28 -10.18 7.84
N HIS A 138 -6.50 -10.68 7.77
CA HIS A 138 -7.61 -10.28 8.65
C HIS A 138 -8.28 -11.47 9.35
N ASN A 139 -9.14 -11.20 10.33
CA ASN A 139 -9.78 -12.24 11.14
C ASN A 139 -10.79 -13.10 10.37
N HIS A 140 -11.39 -12.59 9.30
CA HIS A 140 -12.32 -13.33 8.44
C HIS A 140 -11.69 -14.21 7.35
N ILE A 141 -10.35 -14.32 7.25
CA ILE A 141 -9.72 -15.02 6.12
C ILE A 141 -9.94 -16.54 6.14
N LEU A 142 -10.31 -17.09 7.31
CA LEU A 142 -10.60 -18.51 7.50
C LEU A 142 -12.10 -18.85 7.53
N ASP A 143 -12.99 -17.92 7.18
CA ASP A 143 -14.45 -18.16 7.21
C ASP A 143 -14.90 -19.30 6.28
N SER A 144 -14.16 -19.51 5.19
CA SER A 144 -14.31 -20.67 4.27
C SER A 144 -13.18 -21.70 4.43
N GLY A 145 -12.54 -21.75 5.60
CA GLY A 145 -11.38 -22.60 5.89
C GLY A 145 -10.11 -22.22 5.14
N LEU A 146 -9.04 -23.01 5.33
CA LEU A 146 -7.74 -22.77 4.68
C LEU A 146 -7.82 -22.84 3.15
N ASP A 147 -8.60 -23.77 2.59
CA ASP A 147 -8.83 -23.85 1.15
C ASP A 147 -9.50 -22.58 0.61
N GLY A 148 -10.44 -22.00 1.38
CA GLY A 148 -11.03 -20.70 1.08
C GLY A 148 -10.02 -19.56 1.10
N ALA A 149 -9.13 -19.50 2.10
CA ALA A 149 -8.04 -18.52 2.17
C ALA A 149 -7.12 -18.60 0.94
N LEU A 150 -6.65 -19.82 0.61
CA LEU A 150 -5.76 -20.07 -0.53
C LEU A 150 -6.46 -19.80 -1.88
N ASN A 151 -7.76 -20.08 -1.98
CA ASN A 151 -8.53 -19.73 -3.17
C ASN A 151 -8.76 -18.22 -3.30
N THR A 152 -8.96 -17.51 -2.20
CA THR A 152 -9.07 -16.04 -2.15
C THR A 152 -7.78 -15.42 -2.70
N GLN A 153 -6.63 -15.81 -2.14
CA GLN A 153 -5.32 -15.42 -2.62
C GLN A 153 -5.16 -15.68 -4.12
N SER A 154 -5.43 -16.92 -4.54
CA SER A 154 -5.28 -17.33 -5.95
C SER A 154 -6.23 -16.58 -6.89
N THR A 155 -7.38 -16.11 -6.40
CA THR A 155 -8.34 -15.34 -7.20
C THR A 155 -7.80 -13.97 -7.57
N PHE A 156 -7.21 -13.26 -6.62
CA PHE A 156 -6.54 -11.98 -6.87
C PHE A 156 -5.28 -12.15 -7.73
N GLU A 157 -4.43 -13.14 -7.43
CA GLU A 157 -3.19 -13.39 -8.19
C GLU A 157 -3.46 -13.71 -9.68
N ARG A 158 -4.53 -14.46 -9.99
CA ARG A 158 -4.92 -14.75 -11.39
C ARG A 158 -5.31 -13.49 -12.17
N LEU A 159 -5.72 -12.43 -11.48
CA LEU A 159 -6.04 -11.13 -12.07
C LEU A 159 -4.83 -10.18 -12.11
N GLY A 160 -3.67 -10.63 -11.63
CA GLY A 160 -2.44 -9.84 -11.60
C GLY A 160 -2.30 -8.93 -10.38
N LEU A 161 -3.21 -9.02 -9.40
CA LEU A 161 -3.08 -8.33 -8.13
C LEU A 161 -2.18 -9.17 -7.23
N SER A 162 -1.14 -8.55 -6.67
CA SER A 162 -0.33 -9.21 -5.65
C SER A 162 -1.11 -9.27 -4.35
N THR A 163 -0.83 -10.25 -3.50
CA THR A 163 -1.47 -10.37 -2.18
C THR A 163 -0.42 -10.40 -1.08
N ILE A 164 -0.81 -10.00 0.12
CA ILE A 164 -0.05 -10.16 1.36
C ILE A 164 -0.92 -10.87 2.40
N GLY A 165 -0.33 -11.34 3.50
CA GLY A 165 -1.08 -11.95 4.61
C GLY A 165 -1.26 -13.46 4.55
N ILE A 166 -1.37 -14.02 3.34
CA ILE A 166 -1.52 -15.47 3.09
C ILE A 166 -0.39 -15.98 2.19
N TYR A 167 0.21 -17.09 2.61
CA TYR A 167 1.31 -17.77 1.90
C TYR A 167 0.82 -19.07 1.27
N LYS A 168 1.26 -19.35 0.04
CA LYS A 168 0.71 -20.45 -0.75
C LYS A 168 1.26 -21.81 -0.35
N LYS A 169 2.50 -21.86 0.12
CA LYS A 169 3.22 -23.09 0.42
C LYS A 169 3.78 -23.08 1.83
N ASP A 170 4.57 -22.07 2.14
CA ASP A 170 5.30 -21.98 3.40
C ASP A 170 5.90 -20.58 3.58
N ARG A 171 5.32 -19.81 4.50
CA ARG A 171 5.75 -18.49 4.97
C ARG A 171 7.24 -18.43 5.30
N GLN A 172 7.84 -19.50 5.81
CA GLN A 172 9.26 -19.50 6.17
C GLN A 172 10.20 -19.57 4.96
N SER A 173 9.70 -20.01 3.81
CA SER A 173 10.49 -20.19 2.58
C SER A 173 10.14 -19.20 1.48
N GLU A 174 8.95 -18.63 1.52
CA GLU A 174 8.46 -17.63 0.57
C GLU A 174 8.92 -16.23 1.00
N ASN A 175 9.26 -15.39 0.02
CA ASN A 175 9.62 -14.00 0.33
C ASN A 175 8.34 -13.18 0.52
N PHE A 176 8.33 -12.28 1.51
CA PHE A 176 7.34 -11.21 1.56
C PHE A 176 7.41 -10.32 0.31
N LEU A 177 6.33 -9.60 0.05
CA LEU A 177 6.17 -8.81 -1.17
C LEU A 177 7.08 -7.58 -1.15
N ILE A 178 7.87 -7.41 -2.22
CA ILE A 178 8.60 -6.16 -2.51
C ILE A 178 8.23 -5.68 -3.91
N LYS A 179 7.52 -4.55 -4.00
CA LYS A 179 7.19 -3.89 -5.28
C LYS A 179 8.26 -2.87 -5.64
N LYS A 180 8.67 -2.82 -6.91
CA LYS A 180 9.57 -1.78 -7.42
C LYS A 180 8.76 -0.73 -8.16
N VAL A 181 8.52 0.40 -7.51
CA VAL A 181 7.64 1.48 -7.96
C VAL A 181 8.48 2.70 -8.28
N ASN A 182 8.51 3.13 -9.55
CA ASN A 182 9.34 4.25 -10.01
C ASN A 182 10.82 4.20 -9.58
N GLY A 183 11.36 2.99 -9.38
CA GLY A 183 12.73 2.75 -8.92
C GLY A 183 12.96 2.87 -7.41
N ILE A 184 11.90 2.94 -6.61
CA ILE A 184 11.85 2.78 -5.16
C ILE A 184 11.36 1.34 -4.87
N LYS A 185 12.06 0.60 -4.02
CA LYS A 185 11.61 -0.71 -3.54
C LYS A 185 10.75 -0.54 -2.29
N ILE A 186 9.52 -1.02 -2.32
CA ILE A 186 8.56 -0.92 -1.21
C ILE A 186 8.24 -2.35 -0.77
N ALA A 187 8.67 -2.71 0.44
CA ALA A 187 8.24 -3.94 1.10
C ALA A 187 6.86 -3.71 1.74
N ILE A 188 5.99 -4.71 1.64
CA ILE A 188 4.62 -4.64 2.16
C ILE A 188 4.34 -5.94 2.91
N LEU A 189 3.99 -5.83 4.18
CA LEU A 189 3.71 -6.95 5.08
C LEU A 189 2.34 -6.76 5.72
N GLY A 190 1.53 -7.81 5.79
CA GLY A 190 0.20 -7.80 6.42
C GLY A 190 0.18 -8.78 7.58
N TYR A 191 -0.52 -8.46 8.67
CA TYR A 191 -0.60 -9.30 9.87
C TYR A 191 -1.99 -9.27 10.50
N SER A 192 -2.50 -10.42 10.97
CA SER A 192 -3.77 -10.53 11.70
C SER A 192 -3.56 -10.84 13.19
N TYR A 193 -4.35 -10.22 14.06
CA TYR A 193 -4.37 -10.53 15.49
C TYR A 193 -4.93 -11.92 15.81
N GLY A 194 -5.79 -12.48 14.94
CA GLY A 194 -6.47 -13.76 15.13
C GLY A 194 -7.38 -14.10 13.95
N TYR A 195 -8.13 -15.20 14.04
CA TYR A 195 -8.97 -15.70 12.93
C TYR A 195 -10.36 -16.17 13.39
N ASN A 196 -10.97 -15.44 14.34
CA ASN A 196 -12.29 -15.71 14.89
C ASN A 196 -12.48 -17.13 15.49
N GLY A 197 -11.38 -17.77 15.91
CA GLY A 197 -11.38 -19.14 16.44
C GLY A 197 -11.40 -20.22 15.35
N MET A 198 -11.46 -19.85 14.07
CA MET A 198 -11.45 -20.78 12.94
C MET A 198 -10.09 -21.45 12.78
N GLU A 199 -9.02 -20.86 13.30
CA GLU A 199 -7.67 -21.45 13.35
C GLU A 199 -7.63 -22.76 14.15
N SER A 200 -8.62 -23.01 15.03
CA SER A 200 -8.74 -24.29 15.75
C SER A 200 -9.02 -25.50 14.85
N ASN A 201 -9.40 -25.26 13.59
CA ASN A 201 -9.58 -26.30 12.58
C ASN A 201 -8.29 -26.62 11.81
N LEU A 202 -7.20 -25.89 12.08
CA LEU A 202 -5.90 -26.10 11.44
C LEU A 202 -4.95 -26.84 12.38
N THR A 203 -4.00 -27.54 11.80
CA THR A 203 -2.80 -27.96 12.53
C THR A 203 -1.87 -26.76 12.73
N ASP A 204 -1.04 -26.81 13.78
CA ASP A 204 0.01 -25.80 14.02
C ASP A 204 0.88 -25.59 12.77
N ASP A 205 1.21 -26.67 12.04
CA ASP A 205 2.02 -26.62 10.82
C ASP A 205 1.32 -25.88 9.67
N GLU A 206 0.00 -26.07 9.48
CA GLU A 206 -0.78 -25.34 8.48
C GLU A 206 -0.88 -23.85 8.81
N GLN A 207 -1.18 -23.51 10.07
CA GLN A 207 -1.22 -22.12 10.52
C GLN A 207 0.14 -21.45 10.33
N GLU A 208 1.22 -22.09 10.77
CA GLU A 208 2.59 -21.58 10.64
C GLU A 208 3.01 -21.34 9.18
N LYS A 209 2.61 -22.23 8.27
CA LYS A 209 2.96 -22.16 6.84
C LYS A 209 2.17 -21.12 6.08
N HIS A 210 0.89 -20.93 6.40
CA HIS A 210 -0.02 -20.20 5.52
C HIS A 210 -0.41 -18.82 6.04
N LEU A 211 -0.37 -18.59 7.35
CA LEU A 211 -0.98 -17.41 7.96
C LEU A 211 0.04 -16.41 8.52
N SER A 212 -0.27 -15.12 8.38
CA SER A 212 0.52 -14.01 8.93
C SER A 212 -0.05 -13.54 10.26
N ASP A 213 0.19 -14.30 11.33
CA ASP A 213 -0.28 -13.98 12.68
C ASP A 213 0.64 -12.99 13.45
N PHE A 214 0.17 -12.54 14.61
CA PHE A 214 0.90 -11.66 15.54
C PHE A 214 2.00 -12.35 16.36
N ASN A 215 2.73 -13.28 15.74
CA ASN A 215 3.95 -13.81 16.33
C ASN A 215 5.05 -12.73 16.32
N LYS A 216 5.28 -12.09 17.48
CA LYS A 216 6.19 -10.93 17.62
C LYS A 216 7.62 -11.19 17.16
N ASP A 217 8.15 -12.39 17.39
CA ASP A 217 9.52 -12.73 16.98
C ASP A 217 9.63 -12.84 15.46
N LYS A 218 8.63 -13.45 14.80
CA LYS A 218 8.57 -13.51 13.33
C LYS A 218 8.36 -12.13 12.71
N MET A 219 7.38 -11.37 13.19
CA MET A 219 7.10 -10.01 12.70
C MET A 219 8.37 -9.15 12.78
N LYS A 220 9.07 -9.20 13.91
CA LYS A 220 10.33 -8.48 14.09
C LYS A 220 11.39 -8.91 13.07
N ALA A 221 11.58 -10.22 12.88
CA ALA A 221 12.57 -10.73 11.93
C ALA A 221 12.24 -10.31 10.48
N GLU A 222 10.98 -10.44 10.07
CA GLU A 222 10.49 -10.09 8.73
C GLU A 222 10.60 -8.58 8.47
N ILE A 223 10.21 -7.73 9.42
CA ILE A 223 10.31 -6.26 9.28
C ILE A 223 11.79 -5.82 9.22
N GLN A 224 12.67 -6.42 10.02
CA GLN A 224 14.11 -6.15 9.96
C GLN A 224 14.72 -6.58 8.63
N GLU A 225 14.27 -7.72 8.09
CA GLU A 225 14.68 -8.21 6.79
C GLU A 225 14.16 -7.30 5.66
N ALA A 226 12.93 -6.81 5.77
CA ALA A 226 12.32 -5.87 4.83
C ALA A 226 13.10 -4.56 4.78
N GLU A 227 13.42 -3.98 5.93
CA GLU A 227 14.26 -2.77 6.05
C GLU A 227 15.64 -2.96 5.40
N ALA A 228 16.22 -4.16 5.49
CA ALA A 228 17.51 -4.45 4.86
C ALA A 228 17.42 -4.61 3.32
N LYS A 229 16.26 -4.98 2.79
CA LYS A 229 16.07 -5.36 1.37
C LYS A 229 15.35 -4.30 0.53
N ALA A 230 14.55 -3.44 1.15
CA ALA A 230 13.72 -2.42 0.52
C ALA A 230 14.23 -1.00 0.83
N ASP A 231 13.64 -0.02 0.13
CA ASP A 231 13.88 1.40 0.40
C ASP A 231 12.83 2.00 1.36
N VAL A 232 11.70 1.31 1.50
CA VAL A 232 10.54 1.65 2.34
C VAL A 232 9.90 0.35 2.82
N THR A 233 9.50 0.29 4.09
CA THR A 233 8.70 -0.82 4.65
C THR A 233 7.33 -0.32 5.11
N ILE A 234 6.27 -0.86 4.50
CA ILE A 234 4.87 -0.64 4.88
C ILE A 234 4.35 -1.89 5.59
N VAL A 235 3.72 -1.73 6.76
CA VAL A 235 3.11 -2.81 7.53
C VAL A 235 1.62 -2.55 7.69
N MET A 236 0.78 -3.56 7.43
CA MET A 236 -0.68 -3.53 7.54
C MET A 236 -1.17 -4.51 8.61
N PRO A 237 -1.21 -4.09 9.89
CA PRO A 237 -1.75 -4.89 10.97
C PRO A 237 -3.28 -4.74 11.10
N GLN A 238 -3.99 -5.86 11.19
CA GLN A 238 -5.41 -5.92 11.52
C GLN A 238 -5.55 -6.22 13.02
N SER A 239 -5.89 -5.21 13.82
CA SER A 239 -6.07 -5.35 15.28
C SER A 239 -6.76 -4.15 15.90
N GLY A 240 -7.40 -4.34 17.04
CA GLY A 240 -7.98 -3.25 17.82
C GLY A 240 -9.23 -3.74 18.55
N THR A 241 -10.04 -2.81 19.05
CA THR A 241 -11.38 -3.12 19.54
C THR A 241 -12.38 -2.59 18.52
N GLU A 242 -13.25 -3.46 18.01
CA GLU A 242 -14.31 -3.05 17.09
C GLU A 242 -15.08 -1.83 17.62
N TYR A 243 -15.28 -0.85 16.74
CA TYR A 243 -16.03 0.39 16.96
C TYR A 243 -15.43 1.35 18.01
N ALA A 244 -14.25 1.06 18.55
CA ALA A 244 -13.54 1.98 19.42
C ALA A 244 -12.86 3.08 18.59
N LEU A 245 -13.13 4.33 18.90
CA LEU A 245 -12.52 5.48 18.21
C LEU A 245 -11.07 5.75 18.63
N GLU A 246 -10.59 5.12 19.70
CA GLU A 246 -9.24 5.31 20.23
C GLU A 246 -8.52 3.96 20.33
N PRO A 247 -7.25 3.90 19.91
CA PRO A 247 -6.48 2.66 19.92
C PRO A 247 -6.15 2.22 21.34
N THR A 248 -6.16 0.92 21.55
CA THR A 248 -5.76 0.34 22.84
C THR A 248 -4.27 0.56 23.13
N GLU A 249 -3.87 0.53 24.41
CA GLU A 249 -2.45 0.62 24.78
C GLU A 249 -1.60 -0.50 24.14
N GLU A 250 -2.18 -1.68 23.97
CA GLU A 250 -1.51 -2.82 23.32
C GLU A 250 -1.26 -2.56 21.83
N GLN A 251 -2.26 -2.05 21.12
CA GLN A 251 -2.13 -1.66 19.72
C GLN A 251 -1.10 -0.53 19.55
N GLN A 252 -1.14 0.49 20.41
CA GLN A 252 -0.15 1.56 20.44
C GLN A 252 1.27 1.03 20.62
N SER A 253 1.48 0.17 21.62
CA SER A 253 2.77 -0.44 21.92
C SER A 253 3.28 -1.32 20.78
N LEU A 254 2.40 -2.12 20.17
CA LEU A 254 2.75 -3.00 19.07
C LEU A 254 3.15 -2.22 17.81
N TYR A 255 2.39 -1.21 17.41
CA TYR A 255 2.67 -0.49 16.16
C TYR A 255 3.92 0.39 16.30
N ARG A 256 4.15 0.98 17.48
CA ARG A 256 5.42 1.63 17.82
C ARG A 256 6.60 0.64 17.78
N SER A 257 6.38 -0.61 18.23
CA SER A 257 7.40 -1.67 18.12
C SER A 257 7.71 -2.03 16.65
N MET A 258 6.73 -2.00 15.75
CA MET A 258 6.96 -2.23 14.31
C MET A 258 7.81 -1.13 13.69
N ILE A 259 7.55 0.15 14.03
CA ILE A 259 8.46 1.26 13.70
C ILE A 259 9.84 1.00 14.29
N ASP A 260 9.89 0.43 15.50
CA ASP A 260 11.17 0.13 16.11
C ASP A 260 11.99 -0.94 15.40
N TRP A 261 11.31 -1.90 14.78
CA TRP A 261 11.92 -3.00 14.03
C TRP A 261 12.32 -2.63 12.61
N GLY A 262 11.78 -1.53 12.06
CA GLY A 262 12.19 -1.02 10.75
C GLY A 262 11.06 -0.55 9.84
N ALA A 263 9.79 -0.58 10.29
CA ALA A 263 8.70 -0.04 9.48
C ALA A 263 8.83 1.48 9.31
N ASP A 264 8.54 1.97 8.10
CA ASP A 264 8.39 3.40 7.81
C ASP A 264 6.96 3.88 8.03
N VAL A 265 6.02 3.01 7.66
CA VAL A 265 4.58 3.27 7.64
C VAL A 265 3.85 2.07 8.23
N VAL A 266 2.96 2.33 9.19
CA VAL A 266 1.99 1.35 9.68
C VAL A 266 0.58 1.84 9.32
N LEU A 267 -0.17 1.00 8.60
CA LEU A 267 -1.54 1.27 8.16
C LEU A 267 -2.48 0.23 8.79
N GLY A 268 -3.05 0.54 9.95
CA GLY A 268 -3.93 -0.40 10.65
C GLY A 268 -5.34 -0.46 10.09
N GLY A 269 -6.03 -1.56 10.41
CA GLY A 269 -7.46 -1.82 10.13
C GLY A 269 -8.06 -2.68 11.25
N HIS A 270 -9.27 -3.22 11.04
CA HIS A 270 -10.10 -4.08 11.93
C HIS A 270 -11.16 -3.37 12.79
N PRO A 271 -10.90 -2.23 13.47
CA PRO A 271 -11.94 -1.59 14.28
C PRO A 271 -13.21 -1.17 13.53
N HIS A 272 -13.23 -1.20 12.19
CA HIS A 272 -14.33 -0.72 11.34
C HIS A 272 -14.70 0.76 11.51
N VAL A 273 -13.92 1.48 12.30
CA VAL A 273 -13.94 2.93 12.49
C VAL A 273 -12.52 3.45 12.39
N VAL A 274 -12.38 4.73 12.09
CA VAL A 274 -11.06 5.37 12.04
C VAL A 274 -10.55 5.62 13.45
N GLU A 275 -9.27 5.32 13.67
CA GLU A 275 -8.54 5.66 14.88
C GLU A 275 -7.46 6.71 14.54
N PRO A 276 -7.04 7.56 15.49
CA PRO A 276 -6.07 8.64 15.24
C PRO A 276 -4.75 8.19 14.60
N ALA A 277 -4.06 9.15 13.99
CA ALA A 277 -2.71 8.97 13.45
C ALA A 277 -1.63 9.39 14.45
N GLU A 278 -0.44 8.80 14.32
CA GLU A 278 0.76 9.18 15.06
C GLU A 278 1.94 9.43 14.11
N THR A 279 2.69 10.51 14.34
CA THR A 279 3.97 10.78 13.67
C THR A 279 5.10 10.62 14.67
N ILE A 280 6.00 9.68 14.38
CA ILE A 280 7.14 9.35 15.24
C ILE A 280 8.43 9.84 14.58
N VAL A 281 9.31 10.48 15.34
CA VAL A 281 10.65 10.84 14.86
C VAL A 281 11.66 9.84 15.40
N LYS A 282 12.27 9.05 14.52
CA LYS A 282 13.31 8.08 14.84
C LYS A 282 14.52 8.29 13.93
N ASN A 283 15.72 8.35 14.52
CA ASN A 283 16.97 8.56 13.77
C ASN A 283 16.92 9.79 12.83
N HIS A 284 16.30 10.88 13.28
CA HIS A 284 16.08 12.11 12.49
C HIS A 284 15.17 11.94 11.26
N GLU A 285 14.40 10.86 11.19
CA GLU A 285 13.42 10.60 10.14
C GLU A 285 12.03 10.47 10.73
N LYS A 286 11.04 11.01 10.02
CA LYS A 286 9.63 10.84 10.40
C LYS A 286 9.14 9.50 9.89
N LYS A 287 8.38 8.82 10.74
CA LYS A 287 7.69 7.55 10.49
C LYS A 287 6.21 7.78 10.78
N PHE A 288 5.35 7.02 10.11
CA PHE A 288 3.91 7.26 10.14
C PHE A 288 3.15 6.05 10.65
N ILE A 289 2.15 6.29 11.49
CA ILE A 289 1.17 5.31 11.94
C ILE A 289 -0.22 5.91 11.74
N ILE A 290 -1.14 5.14 11.15
CA ILE A 290 -2.59 5.30 11.35
C ILE A 290 -3.08 4.04 12.03
N TYR A 291 -3.76 4.17 13.17
CA TYR A 291 -4.12 3.02 13.99
C TYR A 291 -5.25 2.18 13.38
N SER A 292 -6.19 2.83 12.71
CA SER A 292 -7.21 2.19 11.89
C SER A 292 -7.66 3.13 10.77
N MET A 293 -7.73 2.61 9.55
CA MET A 293 -8.27 3.33 8.39
C MET A 293 -9.80 3.26 8.30
N GLY A 294 -10.45 2.43 9.13
CA GLY A 294 -11.90 2.22 9.15
C GLY A 294 -12.46 1.63 7.85
N ASN A 295 -13.79 1.54 7.77
CA ASN A 295 -14.46 0.94 6.61
C ASN A 295 -14.27 1.74 5.32
N PHE A 296 -13.97 1.04 4.23
CA PHE A 296 -13.97 1.62 2.89
C PHE A 296 -15.20 1.20 2.06
N ILE A 297 -15.63 -0.06 2.18
CA ILE A 297 -16.88 -0.58 1.62
C ILE A 297 -17.47 -1.56 2.64
N SER A 298 -18.59 -1.19 3.26
CA SER A 298 -19.29 -2.03 4.26
C SER A 298 -20.78 -1.67 4.32
N ASN A 299 -21.59 -2.52 4.96
CA ASN A 299 -22.96 -2.18 5.38
C ASN A 299 -23.07 -2.01 6.90
N GLN A 300 -21.96 -1.81 7.59
CA GLN A 300 -21.93 -1.27 8.94
C GLN A 300 -22.27 0.22 8.85
N ARG A 301 -23.51 0.55 9.16
CA ARG A 301 -24.10 1.88 8.99
C ARG A 301 -24.95 2.23 10.19
N TYR A 302 -25.34 3.49 10.30
CA TYR A 302 -26.13 3.95 11.44
C TYR A 302 -27.42 3.13 11.62
N GLU A 303 -28.10 2.77 10.54
CA GLU A 303 -29.35 2.02 10.60
C GLU A 303 -29.18 0.55 11.03
N THR A 304 -27.97 -0.02 10.96
CA THR A 304 -27.69 -1.40 11.37
C THR A 304 -26.99 -1.50 12.71
N LEU A 305 -26.18 -0.50 13.08
CA LEU A 305 -25.35 -0.52 14.29
C LEU A 305 -25.63 0.61 15.29
N GLU A 306 -26.46 1.58 14.94
CA GLU A 306 -26.67 2.82 15.71
C GLU A 306 -25.38 3.63 15.93
N ASP A 307 -24.37 3.43 15.07
CA ASP A 307 -23.08 4.12 15.10
C ASP A 307 -22.72 4.71 13.74
N ILE A 308 -22.67 6.05 13.68
CA ILE A 308 -22.37 6.80 12.47
C ILE A 308 -20.89 6.74 12.06
N TRP A 309 -19.99 6.39 12.98
CA TRP A 309 -18.56 6.35 12.68
C TRP A 309 -18.19 5.18 11.76
N THR A 310 -19.00 4.12 11.79
CA THR A 310 -18.80 2.92 10.96
C THR A 310 -19.02 3.16 9.46
N GLU A 311 -19.71 4.25 9.11
CA GLU A 311 -19.87 4.69 7.73
C GLU A 311 -18.64 5.44 7.21
N ARG A 312 -17.67 5.78 8.07
CA ARG A 312 -16.56 6.68 7.76
C ARG A 312 -15.24 5.91 7.73
N GLY A 313 -14.37 6.29 6.81
CA GLY A 313 -13.06 5.68 6.62
C GLY A 313 -12.02 6.67 6.12
N LEU A 314 -10.89 6.13 5.68
CA LEU A 314 -9.83 6.89 5.02
C LEU A 314 -9.38 6.23 3.72
N LEU A 315 -9.05 7.08 2.76
CA LEU A 315 -8.10 6.78 1.70
C LEU A 315 -6.78 7.50 2.03
N MET A 316 -5.77 6.75 2.48
CA MET A 316 -4.45 7.28 2.76
C MET A 316 -3.69 7.53 1.46
N ASP A 317 -2.97 8.66 1.38
CA ASP A 317 -2.10 9.04 0.26
C ASP A 317 -0.72 9.42 0.80
N ILE A 318 0.28 8.59 0.48
CA ILE A 318 1.65 8.71 0.98
C ILE A 318 2.58 8.82 -0.22
N THR A 319 3.34 9.91 -0.30
CA THR A 319 4.37 10.07 -1.33
C THR A 319 5.74 9.85 -0.74
N PHE A 320 6.49 8.93 -1.32
CA PHE A 320 7.91 8.72 -1.02
C PHE A 320 8.78 9.50 -2.00
N GLU A 321 9.91 10.02 -1.51
CA GLU A 321 10.93 10.67 -2.34
C GLU A 321 12.29 10.01 -2.10
N LYS A 322 12.92 9.56 -3.19
CA LYS A 322 14.26 8.98 -3.15
C LYS A 322 15.26 9.90 -3.85
N LYS A 323 16.30 10.29 -3.12
CA LYS A 323 17.47 11.05 -3.60
C LYS A 323 18.74 10.24 -3.30
N ALA A 324 19.51 9.95 -4.35
CA ALA A 324 20.62 9.01 -4.27
C ALA A 324 20.20 7.66 -3.66
N LYS A 325 20.71 7.35 -2.46
CA LYS A 325 20.41 6.13 -1.70
C LYS A 325 19.41 6.35 -0.54
N LYS A 326 19.01 7.59 -0.28
CA LYS A 326 18.12 7.92 0.83
C LYS A 326 16.69 8.08 0.32
N THR A 327 15.75 7.42 0.99
CA THR A 327 14.31 7.59 0.76
C THR A 327 13.69 8.23 2.00
N ILE A 328 12.71 9.10 1.80
CA ILE A 328 11.94 9.72 2.87
C ILE A 328 10.45 9.65 2.54
N ILE A 329 9.61 9.66 3.57
CA ILE A 329 8.19 10.00 3.43
C ILE A 329 8.11 11.51 3.21
N LYS A 330 7.76 11.93 1.98
CA LYS A 330 7.68 13.33 1.60
C LYS A 330 6.39 13.96 2.10
N THR A 331 5.26 13.30 1.85
CA THR A 331 3.93 13.75 2.28
C THR A 331 3.12 12.57 2.77
N VAL A 332 2.32 12.83 3.80
CA VAL A 332 1.20 11.97 4.21
C VAL A 332 -0.05 12.82 4.17
N LYS A 333 -1.09 12.31 3.53
CA LYS A 333 -2.43 12.88 3.52
C LYS A 333 -3.42 11.78 3.86
N ALA A 334 -4.41 12.13 4.66
CA ALA A 334 -5.57 11.29 4.90
C ALA A 334 -6.75 11.95 4.18
N HIS A 335 -7.42 11.22 3.29
CA HIS A 335 -8.64 11.66 2.64
C HIS A 335 -9.82 11.00 3.34
N PRO A 336 -10.62 11.73 4.16
CA PRO A 336 -11.82 11.18 4.76
C PRO A 336 -12.77 10.61 3.70
N THR A 337 -13.22 9.39 3.93
CA THR A 337 -14.22 8.73 3.09
C THR A 337 -15.50 8.43 3.85
N MET A 338 -16.59 8.24 3.12
CA MET A 338 -17.86 7.78 3.68
C MET A 338 -18.55 6.82 2.72
N VAL A 339 -19.07 5.71 3.25
CA VAL A 339 -19.89 4.76 2.49
C VAL A 339 -21.32 5.26 2.44
N LEU A 340 -21.74 5.74 1.27
CA LEU A 340 -23.10 6.16 1.01
C LEU A 340 -23.94 4.96 0.55
N ALA A 341 -25.04 4.68 1.25
CA ALA A 341 -26.03 3.67 0.86
C ALA A 341 -27.37 4.34 0.52
N LYS A 342 -27.70 4.47 -0.78
CA LYS A 342 -28.98 5.07 -1.22
C LYS A 342 -30.00 4.00 -1.62
N PRO A 343 -31.21 3.98 -1.03
CA PRO A 343 -32.26 3.05 -1.41
C PRO A 343 -32.51 2.98 -2.92
N LYS A 344 -32.66 1.77 -3.46
CA LYS A 344 -33.08 1.54 -4.86
C LYS A 344 -34.60 1.58 -5.04
N GLY A 345 -35.36 1.46 -3.95
CA GLY A 345 -36.80 1.22 -3.99
C GLY A 345 -37.17 -0.19 -4.49
N THR A 346 -36.20 -1.10 -4.52
CA THR A 346 -36.38 -2.52 -4.87
C THR A 346 -35.88 -3.38 -3.70
N PHE A 347 -36.42 -4.59 -3.60
CA PHE A 347 -36.18 -5.48 -2.46
C PHE A 347 -35.56 -6.80 -2.92
N ALA A 348 -34.72 -7.39 -2.07
CA ALA A 348 -34.24 -8.74 -2.22
C ALA A 348 -35.39 -9.75 -2.11
N LYS A 349 -35.17 -11.01 -2.51
CA LYS A 349 -36.17 -12.08 -2.39
C LYS A 349 -36.54 -12.34 -0.94
N GLU A 350 -35.60 -12.08 -0.05
CA GLU A 350 -35.66 -12.21 1.40
C GLU A 350 -36.41 -11.03 2.06
N GLY A 351 -36.75 -9.99 1.30
CA GLY A 351 -37.66 -8.91 1.72
C GLY A 351 -37.00 -7.66 2.28
N TYR A 352 -35.67 -7.57 2.33
CA TYR A 352 -34.95 -6.35 2.70
C TYR A 352 -34.69 -5.43 1.50
N GLU A 353 -34.55 -4.13 1.75
CA GLU A 353 -34.32 -3.13 0.71
C GLU A 353 -32.90 -3.23 0.13
N LEU A 354 -32.77 -3.01 -1.18
CA LEU A 354 -31.50 -2.96 -1.90
C LEU A 354 -31.00 -1.53 -2.06
N TYR A 355 -29.69 -1.34 -2.14
CA TYR A 355 -29.06 -0.02 -2.11
C TYR A 355 -28.09 0.20 -3.27
N ASN A 356 -27.91 1.47 -3.63
CA ASN A 356 -26.81 1.94 -4.46
C ASN A 356 -25.68 2.39 -3.53
N TYR A 357 -24.68 1.53 -3.33
CA TYR A 357 -23.50 1.87 -2.54
C TYR A 357 -22.51 2.72 -3.34
N ARG A 358 -21.87 3.69 -2.69
CA ARG A 358 -20.77 4.49 -3.20
C ARG A 358 -19.82 4.85 -2.07
N THR A 359 -18.52 4.67 -2.25
CA THR A 359 -17.53 5.27 -1.36
C THR A 359 -17.23 6.69 -1.84
N LEU A 360 -17.55 7.67 -1.02
CA LEU A 360 -17.30 9.09 -1.29
C LEU A 360 -15.91 9.47 -0.74
N VAL A 361 -15.16 10.29 -1.48
CA VAL A 361 -14.02 11.04 -0.93
C VAL A 361 -14.54 12.42 -0.55
N LEU A 362 -14.64 12.70 0.76
CA LEU A 362 -15.49 13.78 1.27
C LEU A 362 -15.09 15.16 0.73
N GLU A 363 -13.81 15.41 0.44
CA GLU A 363 -13.32 16.64 -0.19
C GLU A 363 -14.01 16.97 -1.52
N ASP A 364 -14.44 15.96 -2.27
CA ASP A 364 -15.12 16.18 -3.54
C ASP A 364 -16.60 16.55 -3.37
N PHE A 365 -17.15 16.41 -2.16
CA PHE A 365 -18.59 16.55 -1.87
C PHE A 365 -18.94 17.63 -0.85
N ILE A 366 -17.95 18.25 -0.19
CA ILE A 366 -18.14 19.45 0.63
C ILE A 366 -18.44 20.69 -0.23
N GLU A 367 -18.77 21.81 0.40
CA GLU A 367 -18.95 23.10 -0.29
C GLU A 367 -17.75 23.46 -1.19
N GLY A 368 -18.01 23.73 -2.47
CA GLY A 368 -16.97 23.96 -3.50
C GLY A 368 -16.37 22.69 -4.12
N GLY A 369 -16.71 21.51 -3.61
CA GLY A 369 -16.29 20.20 -4.16
C GLY A 369 -16.93 19.89 -5.52
N LYS A 370 -16.21 19.14 -6.38
CA LYS A 370 -16.60 18.87 -7.77
C LYS A 370 -17.89 18.05 -7.93
N TYR A 371 -18.31 17.31 -6.90
CA TYR A 371 -19.50 16.45 -6.90
C TYR A 371 -20.61 16.90 -5.93
N ARG A 372 -20.45 18.06 -5.27
CA ARG A 372 -21.44 18.61 -4.31
C ARG A 372 -22.87 18.61 -4.85
N ASN A 373 -23.05 19.02 -6.11
CA ASN A 373 -24.37 19.15 -6.75
C ASN A 373 -24.96 17.81 -7.24
N GLN A 374 -24.27 16.69 -7.04
CA GLN A 374 -24.75 15.35 -7.42
C GLN A 374 -25.44 14.61 -6.28
N ILE A 375 -25.42 15.17 -5.07
CA ILE A 375 -26.02 14.60 -3.87
C ILE A 375 -27.13 15.52 -3.33
N ASP A 376 -28.14 14.93 -2.68
CA ASP A 376 -29.24 15.67 -2.05
C ASP A 376 -28.80 16.45 -0.80
N GLN A 377 -29.63 17.39 -0.35
CA GLN A 377 -29.31 18.28 0.78
C GLN A 377 -29.03 17.51 2.09
N GLU A 378 -29.74 16.40 2.34
CA GLU A 378 -29.49 15.58 3.54
C GLU A 378 -28.08 14.97 3.51
N THR A 379 -27.68 14.43 2.35
CA THR A 379 -26.34 13.87 2.15
C THR A 379 -25.28 14.94 2.23
N GLN A 380 -25.57 16.14 1.71
CA GLN A 380 -24.69 17.29 1.79
C GLN A 380 -24.37 17.67 3.25
N GLU A 381 -25.39 17.74 4.11
CA GLU A 381 -25.23 18.03 5.53
C GLU A 381 -24.43 16.91 6.24
N LYS A 382 -24.73 15.64 5.95
CA LYS A 382 -23.97 14.49 6.48
C LYS A 382 -22.49 14.53 6.08
N VAL A 383 -22.19 14.82 4.81
CA VAL A 383 -20.82 14.95 4.29
C VAL A 383 -20.05 16.06 4.99
N ASP A 384 -20.66 17.24 5.18
CA ASP A 384 -19.97 18.38 5.79
C ASP A 384 -19.61 18.10 7.26
N VAL A 385 -20.53 17.47 7.99
CA VAL A 385 -20.30 17.02 9.38
C VAL A 385 -19.21 15.95 9.43
N ALA A 386 -19.33 14.90 8.61
CA ALA A 386 -18.35 13.83 8.57
C ALA A 386 -16.95 14.35 8.20
N TYR A 387 -16.83 15.25 7.21
CA TYR A 387 -15.54 15.79 6.81
C TYR A 387 -14.88 16.58 7.94
N LYS A 388 -15.64 17.40 8.65
CA LYS A 388 -15.12 18.17 9.80
C LYS A 388 -14.67 17.23 10.92
N GLU A 389 -15.56 16.33 11.36
CA GLU A 389 -15.31 15.43 12.47
C GLU A 389 -14.14 14.48 12.19
N MET A 390 -14.04 13.96 10.96
CA MET A 390 -12.92 13.09 10.56
C MET A 390 -11.57 13.81 10.56
N ASN A 391 -11.52 15.05 10.06
CA ASN A 391 -10.26 15.83 10.10
C ASN A 391 -9.84 16.17 11.53
N GLU A 392 -10.78 16.42 12.43
CA GLU A 392 -10.51 16.64 13.86
C GLU A 392 -10.05 15.32 14.54
N HIS A 393 -10.70 14.21 14.21
CA HIS A 393 -10.47 12.89 14.82
C HIS A 393 -9.15 12.23 14.40
N VAL A 394 -8.80 12.28 13.12
CA VAL A 394 -7.58 11.63 12.58
C VAL A 394 -6.31 12.22 13.17
N GLN A 395 -6.32 13.50 13.59
CA GLN A 395 -5.18 14.18 14.23
C GLN A 395 -3.87 14.11 13.42
N LEU A 396 -3.94 14.00 12.08
CA LEU A 396 -2.77 13.90 11.21
C LEU A 396 -1.93 15.19 11.26
N ASN A 397 -0.74 15.10 11.86
CA ASN A 397 0.21 16.20 11.94
C ASN A 397 1.51 15.91 11.18
N TRP A 398 1.45 15.97 9.86
CA TRP A 398 2.61 15.79 8.97
C TRP A 398 3.13 17.15 8.45
N LYS A 399 3.78 17.94 9.32
CA LYS A 399 4.39 19.25 8.98
C LYS A 399 5.89 19.24 8.94
#